data_AF-A0A0A9YL86-F1
#
_entry.id   AF-A0A0A9YL86-F1
#
_cell.length_a   1.000
_cell.length_b   1.000
_cell.length_c   1.000
_cell.angle_alpha   90.00
_cell.angle_beta   90.00
_cell.angle_gamma   90.00
#
_symmetry.space_group_name_H-M   'P 1'
#
loop_
_entity.id
_entity.type
_entity.pdbx_description
1 polymer ?
#
loop_
_entity_poly.entity_id
_entity_poly.type
_entity_poly.pdbx_seq_one_letter_code
_entity_poly.pdbx_strand_id
1 'polypeptide(L)'
;PQQPTDSQPRGLHPCEKSRCKRCALVLEEAQFSSPNNSNIYKCRDSASCQTKNCVYELLCQHCQAFYIGKTITPLNLRINQHRSSVATGKDLPVRNHAMSHQSAFDECFKLKILRCLPPSASDLQVRQSEQAQS
;
A
#
# COMPACT_ATOMS: atom_id res chain seq x y z
N PRO A 1 -19.17 18.90 -9.82
CA PRO A 1 -19.32 18.49 -8.41
C PRO A 1 -20.01 17.12 -8.31
N GLN A 2 -19.24 16.04 -8.20
CA GLN A 2 -19.80 14.71 -7.93
C GLN A 2 -19.48 14.35 -6.48
N GLN A 3 -20.52 14.31 -5.66
CA GLN A 3 -20.47 13.78 -4.30
C GLN A 3 -20.23 12.26 -4.39
N PRO A 4 -19.39 11.67 -3.51
CA PRO A 4 -19.20 10.23 -3.49
C PRO A 4 -20.46 9.55 -2.94
N THR A 5 -21.05 8.66 -3.73
CA THR A 5 -22.15 7.79 -3.30
C THR A 5 -21.62 6.76 -2.29
N ASP A 6 -22.37 6.53 -1.22
CA ASP A 6 -22.07 5.68 -0.05
C ASP A 6 -21.96 4.17 -0.36
N SER A 7 -21.88 3.78 -1.63
CA SER A 7 -22.02 2.40 -2.10
C SER A 7 -20.73 1.75 -2.62
N GLN A 8 -19.58 2.42 -2.56
CA GLN A 8 -18.30 1.83 -2.97
C GLN A 8 -17.55 1.26 -1.75
N PRO A 9 -17.10 0.00 -1.78
CA PRO A 9 -16.42 -0.59 -0.64
C PRO A 9 -15.12 0.17 -0.37
N ARG A 10 -14.88 0.49 0.90
CA ARG A 10 -13.70 1.24 1.35
C ARG A 10 -12.49 0.34 1.44
N GLY A 11 -11.30 0.91 1.34
CA GLY A 11 -10.04 0.18 1.36
C GLY A 11 -9.59 -0.27 -0.01
N LEU A 12 -8.71 -1.27 -0.02
CA LEU A 12 -8.04 -1.76 -1.21
C LEU A 12 -8.75 -3.00 -1.72
N HIS A 13 -9.14 -3.00 -2.98
CA HIS A 13 -9.85 -4.11 -3.59
C HIS A 13 -9.01 -4.80 -4.66
N PRO A 14 -9.21 -6.10 -4.87
CA PRO A 14 -8.79 -6.75 -6.10
C PRO A 14 -9.32 -5.99 -7.31
N CYS A 15 -8.50 -5.82 -8.36
CA CYS A 15 -9.05 -5.41 -9.64
C CYS A 15 -9.73 -6.59 -10.33
N GLU A 16 -10.64 -6.31 -11.26
CA GLU A 16 -11.38 -7.28 -12.06
C GLU A 16 -10.50 -8.11 -13.03
N LYS A 17 -9.18 -8.00 -12.95
CA LYS A 17 -8.24 -8.76 -13.79
C LYS A 17 -7.80 -10.04 -13.10
N SER A 18 -8.28 -11.17 -13.61
CA SER A 18 -8.05 -12.53 -13.06
C SER A 18 -6.58 -12.92 -12.86
N ARG A 19 -5.64 -12.37 -13.64
CA ARG A 19 -4.20 -12.68 -13.55
C ARG A 19 -3.39 -11.64 -12.77
N CYS A 20 -4.03 -10.73 -12.05
CA CYS A 20 -3.30 -9.68 -11.34
C CYS A 20 -2.62 -10.24 -10.07
N LYS A 21 -1.31 -10.52 -10.17
CA LYS A 21 -0.49 -11.00 -9.04
C LYS A 21 -0.52 -10.08 -7.81
N ARG A 22 -0.79 -8.78 -7.99
CA ARG A 22 -0.91 -7.84 -6.86
C ARG A 22 -2.20 -8.06 -6.06
N CYS A 23 -3.29 -8.46 -6.71
CA CYS A 23 -4.56 -8.72 -6.02
C CYS A 23 -4.44 -9.81 -4.95
N ALA A 24 -3.57 -10.81 -5.16
CA ALA A 24 -3.28 -11.86 -4.18
C ALA A 24 -2.65 -11.34 -2.87
N LEU A 25 -2.09 -10.12 -2.89
CA LEU A 25 -1.48 -9.49 -1.72
C LEU A 25 -2.46 -8.63 -0.92
N VAL A 26 -3.64 -8.34 -1.48
CA VAL A 26 -4.59 -7.40 -0.88
C VAL A 26 -5.12 -7.97 0.44
N LEU A 27 -5.09 -7.13 1.47
CA LEU A 27 -5.93 -7.30 2.63
C LEU A 27 -7.09 -6.31 2.50
N GLU A 28 -8.31 -6.85 2.38
CA GLU A 28 -9.54 -6.07 2.17
C GLU A 28 -10.05 -5.38 3.45
N GLU A 29 -9.30 -5.49 4.56
CA GLU A 29 -9.64 -4.84 5.81
C GLU A 29 -9.51 -3.31 5.71
N ALA A 30 -10.64 -2.62 5.90
CA ALA A 30 -10.73 -1.16 5.82
C ALA A 30 -10.26 -0.41 7.10
N GLN A 31 -9.88 -1.14 8.15
CA GLN A 31 -9.46 -0.58 9.44
C GLN A 31 -8.17 -1.25 9.91
N PHE A 32 -7.27 -0.49 10.54
CA PHE A 32 -6.14 -1.08 11.25
C PHE A 32 -5.69 -0.21 12.43
N SER A 33 -5.17 -0.90 13.45
CA SER A 33 -4.43 -0.33 14.57
C SER A 33 -2.94 -0.57 14.34
N SER A 34 -2.10 0.45 14.58
CA SER A 34 -0.65 0.21 14.64
C SER A 34 -0.31 -0.44 15.99
N PRO A 35 0.58 -1.44 16.06
CA PRO A 35 1.01 -2.01 17.34
C PRO A 35 1.54 -0.96 18.31
N ASN A 36 2.09 0.14 17.77
CA ASN A 36 2.72 1.23 18.53
C ASN A 36 1.84 2.49 18.65
N ASN A 37 0.61 2.48 18.12
CA ASN A 37 -0.30 3.62 18.21
C ASN A 37 -1.75 3.12 18.29
N SER A 38 -2.45 3.48 19.36
CA SER A 38 -3.88 3.19 19.56
C SER A 38 -4.80 3.87 18.52
N ASN A 39 -4.23 4.69 17.62
CA ASN A 39 -4.96 5.26 16.50
C ASN A 39 -5.39 4.17 15.49
N ILE A 40 -6.71 4.03 15.34
CA ILE A 40 -7.33 3.25 14.27
C ILE A 40 -7.37 4.09 13.00
N TYR A 41 -6.54 3.75 12.03
CA TYR A 41 -6.56 4.35 10.72
C TYR A 41 -7.62 3.65 9.87
N LYS A 42 -8.68 4.39 9.54
CA LYS A 42 -9.74 3.91 8.64
C LYS A 42 -9.51 4.50 7.27
N CYS A 43 -9.25 3.65 6.27
CA CYS A 43 -9.23 4.14 4.90
C CYS A 43 -10.66 4.51 4.50
N ARG A 44 -10.88 5.78 4.15
CA ARG A 44 -12.20 6.25 3.70
C ARG A 44 -12.36 6.15 2.19
N ASP A 45 -11.26 5.93 1.48
CA ASP A 45 -11.20 5.88 0.02
C ASP A 45 -11.43 4.46 -0.49
N SER A 46 -11.93 4.35 -1.72
CA SER A 46 -11.94 3.08 -2.45
C SER A 46 -10.77 3.06 -3.42
N ALA A 47 -9.92 2.04 -3.33
CA ALA A 47 -8.72 1.91 -4.15
C ALA A 47 -8.63 0.54 -4.84
N SER A 48 -7.91 0.52 -5.95
CA SER A 48 -7.58 -0.71 -6.68
C SER A 48 -6.11 -0.73 -7.08
N CYS A 49 -5.70 -1.77 -7.80
CA CYS A 49 -4.37 -1.89 -8.42
C CYS A 49 -3.93 -0.65 -9.20
N GLN A 50 -4.88 0.10 -9.78
CA GLN A 50 -4.62 1.18 -10.72
C GLN A 50 -4.59 2.55 -10.03
N THR A 51 -4.89 2.61 -8.74
CA THR A 51 -4.90 3.85 -7.96
C THR A 51 -3.50 4.49 -7.96
N LYS A 52 -3.48 5.79 -8.24
CA LYS A 52 -2.30 6.66 -8.19
C LYS A 52 -2.35 7.53 -6.93
N ASN A 53 -1.29 8.29 -6.67
CA ASN A 53 -1.24 9.30 -5.61
C ASN A 53 -1.73 8.75 -4.27
N CYS A 54 -1.14 7.65 -3.81
CA CYS A 54 -1.62 6.98 -2.61
C CYS A 54 -0.50 6.62 -1.65
N VAL A 55 -0.91 6.45 -0.39
CA VAL A 55 -0.09 5.92 0.70
C VAL A 55 -0.56 4.51 0.98
N TYR A 56 0.36 3.56 0.98
CA TYR A 56 0.11 2.14 1.20
C TYR A 56 1.00 1.60 2.32
N GLU A 57 0.59 0.47 2.86
CA GLU A 57 1.32 -0.26 3.89
C GLU A 57 1.62 -1.68 3.40
N LEU A 58 2.85 -2.13 3.62
CA LEU A 58 3.26 -3.52 3.49
C LEU A 58 3.39 -4.12 4.88
N LEU A 59 2.63 -5.16 5.17
CA LEU A 59 2.64 -5.88 6.44
C LEU A 59 3.41 -7.19 6.27
N CYS A 60 4.41 -7.43 7.11
CA CYS A 60 5.09 -8.72 7.13
C CYS A 60 4.15 -9.81 7.64
N GLN A 61 4.19 -10.99 7.00
CA GLN A 61 3.44 -12.17 7.42
C GLN A 61 4.21 -13.05 8.43
N HIS A 62 5.50 -12.74 8.65
CA HIS A 62 6.39 -13.53 9.52
C HIS A 62 6.75 -12.82 10.84
N CYS A 63 6.53 -11.51 10.94
CA CYS A 63 6.77 -10.73 12.16
C CYS A 63 5.89 -9.47 12.18
N GLN A 64 6.04 -8.63 13.21
CA GLN A 64 5.24 -7.40 13.40
C GLN A 64 5.76 -6.19 12.60
N ALA A 65 6.77 -6.38 11.74
CA ALA A 65 7.32 -5.30 10.94
C ALA A 65 6.36 -4.87 9.84
N PHE A 66 6.38 -3.57 9.53
CA PHE A 66 5.61 -2.98 8.45
C PHE A 66 6.43 -1.92 7.72
N TYR A 67 6.03 -1.60 6.49
CA TYR A 67 6.63 -0.55 5.69
C TYR A 67 5.54 0.36 5.12
N ILE A 68 5.65 1.66 5.37
CA ILE A 68 4.78 2.67 4.77
C ILE A 68 5.46 3.23 3.53
N GLY A 69 4.74 3.16 2.41
CA GLY A 69 5.21 3.67 1.13
C GLY A 69 4.23 4.68 0.53
N LYS A 70 4.78 5.58 -0.29
CA LYS A 70 4.01 6.52 -1.11
C LYS A 70 4.25 6.22 -2.58
N THR A 71 3.27 6.53 -3.41
CA THR A 71 3.44 6.44 -4.87
C THR A 71 2.60 7.48 -5.60
N ILE A 72 3.22 8.14 -6.57
CA ILE A 72 2.54 8.95 -7.60
C ILE A 72 2.13 8.08 -8.80
N THR A 73 2.86 6.99 -9.04
CA THR A 73 2.56 6.04 -10.10
C THR A 73 1.47 5.05 -9.65
N PRO A 74 0.81 4.36 -10.60
CA PRO A 74 -0.15 3.30 -10.27
C PRO A 74 0.44 2.29 -9.27
N LEU A 75 -0.35 1.94 -8.25
CA LEU A 75 0.07 1.07 -7.15
C LEU A 75 0.64 -0.26 -7.65
N ASN A 76 0.05 -0.87 -8.68
CA ASN A 76 0.56 -2.10 -9.28
C ASN A 76 2.01 -1.96 -9.80
N LEU A 77 2.37 -0.83 -10.41
CA LEU A 77 3.74 -0.60 -10.88
C LEU A 77 4.70 -0.47 -9.70
N ARG A 78 4.30 0.23 -8.64
CA ARG A 78 5.11 0.36 -7.43
C ARG A 78 5.37 -0.98 -6.75
N ILE A 79 4.36 -1.83 -6.65
CA ILE A 79 4.51 -3.18 -6.08
C ILE A 79 5.41 -4.06 -6.95
N ASN A 80 5.31 -3.95 -8.29
CA ASN A 80 6.21 -4.67 -9.19
C ASN A 80 7.67 -4.21 -9.05
N GLN A 81 7.90 -2.92 -8.79
CA GLN A 81 9.24 -2.41 -8.49
C GLN A 81 9.79 -3.04 -7.20
N HIS A 82 8.99 -3.12 -6.13
CA HIS A 82 9.41 -3.79 -4.90
C HIS A 82 9.73 -5.26 -5.13
N ARG A 83 8.86 -6.02 -5.81
CA ARG A 83 9.13 -7.40 -6.22
C ARG A 83 10.46 -7.55 -6.95
N SER A 84 10.69 -6.70 -7.95
CA SER A 84 11.92 -6.72 -8.72
C SER A 84 13.13 -6.40 -7.83
N SER A 85 13.04 -5.45 -6.91
CA SER A 85 14.13 -5.14 -5.98
C SER A 85 14.46 -6.30 -5.04
N VAL A 86 13.47 -7.03 -4.54
CA VAL A 86 13.69 -8.26 -3.75
C VAL A 86 14.38 -9.34 -4.59
N ALA A 87 14.00 -9.50 -5.86
CA ALA A 87 14.61 -10.49 -6.75
C ALA A 87 16.03 -10.12 -7.23
N THR A 88 16.30 -8.84 -7.50
CA THR A 88 17.46 -8.42 -8.32
C THR A 88 18.63 -7.77 -7.58
N GLY A 89 18.53 -7.50 -6.28
CA GLY A 89 19.69 -7.01 -5.51
C GLY A 89 19.61 -5.59 -4.98
N LYS A 90 18.58 -4.80 -5.31
CA LYS A 90 18.56 -3.36 -4.96
C LYS A 90 18.34 -3.17 -3.46
N ASP A 91 19.32 -2.56 -2.80
CA ASP A 91 19.29 -2.28 -1.36
C ASP A 91 18.15 -1.31 -1.02
N LEU A 92 17.05 -1.89 -0.53
CA LEU A 92 15.85 -1.19 -0.10
C LEU A 92 15.38 -1.84 1.19
N PRO A 93 14.82 -1.06 2.14
CA PRO A 93 14.33 -1.60 3.43
C PRO A 93 13.42 -2.83 3.27
N VAL A 94 12.54 -2.80 2.27
CA VAL A 94 11.61 -3.89 1.93
C VAL A 94 12.34 -5.18 1.52
N ARG A 95 13.43 -5.07 0.75
CA ARG A 95 14.27 -6.21 0.36
C ARG A 95 14.98 -6.78 1.58
N ASN A 96 15.68 -5.94 2.32
CA ASN A 96 16.50 -6.40 3.44
C ASN A 96 15.64 -7.13 4.47
N HIS A 97 14.42 -6.64 4.68
CA HIS A 97 13.44 -7.32 5.50
C HIS A 97 13.02 -8.69 4.94
N ALA A 98 12.59 -8.78 3.68
CA ALA A 98 12.23 -10.07 3.06
C ALA A 98 13.37 -11.10 3.11
N MET A 99 14.61 -10.63 2.90
CA MET A 99 15.81 -11.47 2.97
C MET A 99 16.09 -11.98 4.39
N SER A 100 15.79 -11.21 5.44
CA SER A 100 15.92 -11.68 6.83
C SER A 100 15.00 -12.88 7.14
N HIS A 101 13.90 -13.02 6.38
CA HIS A 101 13.01 -14.17 6.43
C HIS A 101 13.29 -15.21 5.33
N GLN A 102 14.32 -15.00 4.49
CA GLN A 102 14.63 -15.84 3.32
C GLN A 102 13.41 -16.06 2.40
N SER A 103 12.59 -15.02 2.25
CA SER A 103 11.27 -15.11 1.62
C SER A 103 11.18 -14.25 0.36
N ALA A 104 10.34 -14.67 -0.60
CA ALA A 104 9.97 -13.82 -1.73
C ALA A 104 9.04 -12.68 -1.28
N PHE A 105 8.98 -11.59 -2.06
CA PHE A 105 8.12 -10.44 -1.72
C PHE A 105 6.64 -10.83 -1.49
N ASP A 106 6.10 -11.69 -2.36
CA ASP A 106 4.68 -12.09 -2.31
C ASP A 106 4.35 -13.03 -1.14
N GLU A 107 5.36 -13.69 -0.58
CA GLU A 107 5.25 -14.57 0.59
C GLU A 107 5.47 -13.78 1.88
N CYS A 108 6.37 -12.80 1.84
CA CYS A 108 6.70 -11.98 2.99
C CYS A 108 5.60 -10.96 3.32
N PHE A 109 4.96 -10.36 2.30
CA PHE A 109 4.16 -9.15 2.51
C PHE A 109 2.72 -9.27 2.06
N LYS A 110 1.84 -8.66 2.85
CA LYS A 110 0.50 -8.25 2.46
C LYS A 110 0.40 -6.75 2.29
N LEU A 111 -0.59 -6.29 1.53
CA LEU A 111 -0.73 -4.91 1.08
C LEU A 111 -2.06 -4.32 1.52
N LYS A 112 -2.00 -3.14 2.13
CA LYS A 112 -3.16 -2.30 2.48
C LYS A 112 -3.03 -0.90 1.89
N ILE A 113 -4.16 -0.22 1.71
CA ILE A 113 -4.20 1.20 1.36
C ILE A 113 -4.49 2.01 2.63
N LEU A 114 -3.70 3.04 2.87
CA LEU A 114 -3.91 3.92 4.02
C LEU A 114 -4.80 5.10 3.64
N ARG A 115 -4.46 5.77 2.54
CA ARG A 115 -5.23 6.89 2.00
C ARG A 115 -4.88 7.15 0.55
N CYS A 116 -5.83 7.73 -0.17
CA CYS A 116 -5.62 8.32 -1.48
C CYS A 116 -5.49 9.84 -1.32
N LEU A 117 -4.54 10.44 -2.01
CA LEU A 117 -4.46 11.89 -2.15
C LEU A 117 -5.37 12.35 -3.30
N PRO A 118 -5.87 13.59 -3.25
CA PRO A 118 -6.69 14.15 -4.32
C PRO A 118 -5.98 14.08 -5.68
N PRO A 119 -6.70 13.92 -6.80
CA PRO A 119 -6.11 13.96 -8.14
C PRO A 119 -5.36 15.25 -8.44
N SER A 120 -5.74 16.36 -7.79
CA SER A 120 -5.09 17.67 -7.89
C SER A 120 -3.83 17.81 -7.04
N ALA A 121 -3.49 16.81 -6.22
CA ALA A 121 -2.28 16.87 -5.39
C ALA A 121 -1.04 16.84 -6.29
N SER A 122 -0.15 17.82 -6.11
CA SER A 122 1.11 17.86 -6.81
C SER A 122 2.03 16.73 -6.34
N ASP A 123 2.98 16.31 -7.18
CA ASP A 123 3.99 15.32 -6.82
C ASP A 123 4.74 15.68 -5.53
N LEU A 124 4.98 16.98 -5.32
CA LEU A 124 5.62 17.49 -4.11
C LEU A 124 4.73 17.27 -2.88
N GLN A 125 3.42 17.56 -2.98
CA GLN A 125 2.47 17.33 -1.89
C GLN A 125 2.34 15.85 -1.55
N VAL A 126 2.32 14.97 -2.56
CA VAL A 126 2.31 13.51 -2.35
C VAL A 126 3.53 13.09 -1.55
N ARG A 127 4.73 13.55 -1.95
CA ARG A 127 6.00 13.27 -1.26
C ARG A 127 6.03 13.83 0.16
N GLN A 128 5.60 15.08 0.37
CA GLN A 128 5.67 15.80 1.64
C GLN A 128 4.57 15.45 2.65
N SER A 129 3.56 14.67 2.27
CA SER A 129 2.40 14.36 3.11
C SER A 129 2.67 13.52 4.39
N GLU A 130 3.93 13.44 4.84
CA GLU A 130 4.39 12.87 6.10
C GLU A 130 4.34 13.84 7.29
N GLN A 131 4.22 15.15 7.08
CA GLN A 131 4.37 16.12 8.18
C GLN A 131 3.08 16.58 8.88
N ALA A 132 1.90 16.05 8.51
CA ALA A 132 0.61 16.55 9.02
C ALA A 132 -0.11 15.60 10.00
N GLN A 133 0.56 14.58 10.53
CA GLN A 133 -0.01 13.69 11.56
C GLN A 133 1.02 13.41 12.66
N SER A 134 1.41 14.48 13.34
CA SER A 134 2.06 14.46 14.66
C SER A 134 1.09 15.05 15.67
#